data_AF-A0A7C5PB11-F1
#
_entry.id   AF-A0A7C5PB11-F1
#
_cell.length_a   1.000
_cell.length_b   1.000
_cell.length_c   1.000
_cell.angle_alpha   90.00
_cell.angle_beta   90.00
_cell.angle_gamma   90.00
#
_symmetry.space_group_name_H-M   'P 1'
#
loop_
_entity.id
_entity.type
_entity.pdbx_description
1 polymer ?
#
loop_
_entity_poly.entity_id
_entity_poly.type
_entity_poly.pdbx_seq_one_letter_code
_entity_poly.pdbx_strand_id
1 'polypeptide(L)'
;EPTHGSAPKYAELDPPIVNPIAMILSAAMLLDHVGEEEKAEAVRRAVGEVVAEGRVRTYDMLRLRGGPDVIAKGAATTEEMTQAILERLP
;
A
#
# COMPACT_ATOMS: atom_id res chain seq x y z
N GLU A 1 -9.38 6.34 -8.90
CA GLU A 1 -8.01 6.89 -8.95
C GLU A 1 -7.47 7.01 -7.53
N PRO A 2 -6.13 7.01 -7.33
CA PRO A 2 -5.56 7.18 -6.01
C PRO A 2 -5.97 8.54 -5.45
N THR A 3 -6.51 8.57 -4.24
CA THR A 3 -7.07 9.81 -3.65
C THR A 3 -6.02 10.76 -3.10
N HIS A 4 -4.77 10.30 -2.93
CA HIS A 4 -3.64 11.12 -2.52
C HIS A 4 -2.81 11.59 -3.72
N GLY A 5 -2.13 12.73 -3.58
CA GLY A 5 -1.19 13.23 -4.58
C GLY A 5 0.11 12.42 -4.64
N SER A 6 1.00 12.79 -5.59
CA SER A 6 2.28 12.10 -5.87
C SER A 6 3.38 12.30 -4.83
N ALA A 7 3.20 13.23 -3.88
CA ALA A 7 4.15 13.58 -2.83
C ALA A 7 5.63 13.67 -3.29
N PRO A 8 5.98 14.62 -4.19
CA PRO A 8 7.32 14.68 -4.84
C PRO A 8 8.51 14.71 -3.88
N LYS A 9 8.33 15.27 -2.67
CA LYS A 9 9.32 15.29 -1.58
C LYS A 9 9.80 13.90 -1.12
N TYR A 10 9.10 12.84 -1.48
CA TYR A 10 9.44 11.46 -1.13
C TYR A 10 9.94 10.64 -2.33
N ALA A 11 9.97 11.22 -3.54
CA ALA A 11 10.25 10.49 -4.77
C ALA A 11 11.69 9.95 -4.85
N GLU A 12 12.64 10.65 -4.21
CA GLU A 12 14.07 10.27 -4.18
C GLU A 12 14.46 9.48 -2.92
N LEU A 13 13.50 9.14 -2.05
CA LEU A 13 13.81 8.34 -0.87
C LEU A 13 14.07 6.89 -1.26
N ASP A 14 15.21 6.37 -0.80
CA ASP A 14 15.62 4.99 -0.94
C ASP A 14 15.94 4.41 0.46
N PRO A 15 15.16 3.44 0.97
CA PRO A 15 14.02 2.82 0.30
C PRO A 15 12.75 3.71 0.32
N PRO A 16 11.80 3.50 -0.60
CA PRO A 16 10.55 4.26 -0.67
C PRO A 16 9.65 3.98 0.54
N ILE A 17 8.94 5.00 1.02
CA ILE A 17 8.16 4.93 2.27
C ILE A 17 6.66 5.15 2.09
N VAL A 18 6.20 5.49 0.88
CA VAL A 18 4.82 5.90 0.62
C VAL A 18 3.88 4.69 0.62
N ASN A 19 2.69 4.86 1.18
CA ASN A 19 1.66 3.83 1.18
C ASN A 19 1.12 3.53 -0.24
N PRO A 20 1.27 2.30 -0.78
CA PRO A 20 0.80 1.97 -2.11
C PRO A 20 -0.70 1.63 -2.18
N ILE A 21 -1.40 1.50 -1.04
CA ILE A 21 -2.75 0.93 -0.97
C ILE A 21 -3.75 1.64 -1.89
N ALA A 22 -3.77 2.98 -1.93
CA ALA A 22 -4.76 3.69 -2.75
C ALA A 22 -4.58 3.43 -4.25
N MET A 23 -3.33 3.23 -4.71
CA MET A 23 -3.03 2.84 -6.09
C MET A 23 -3.47 1.42 -6.37
N ILE A 24 -3.18 0.50 -5.46
CA ILE A 24 -3.59 -0.92 -5.58
C ILE A 24 -5.12 -1.04 -5.63
N LEU A 25 -5.85 -0.33 -4.76
CA LEU A 25 -7.31 -0.33 -4.77
C LEU A 25 -7.89 0.34 -6.02
N SER A 26 -7.20 1.34 -6.58
CA SER A 26 -7.59 1.91 -7.88
C SER A 26 -7.44 0.91 -9.02
N ALA A 27 -6.42 0.05 -8.98
CA ALA A 27 -6.28 -1.06 -9.92
C ALA A 27 -7.39 -2.10 -9.73
N ALA A 28 -7.82 -2.39 -8.50
CA ALA A 28 -8.98 -3.24 -8.24
C ALA A 28 -10.28 -2.64 -8.84
N MET A 29 -10.50 -1.33 -8.71
CA MET A 29 -11.62 -0.66 -9.36
C MET A 29 -11.57 -0.75 -10.89
N LEU A 30 -10.37 -0.71 -11.49
CA LEU A 30 -10.19 -0.93 -12.92
C LEU A 30 -10.56 -2.36 -13.31
N LEU A 31 -10.15 -3.36 -12.51
CA LEU A 31 -10.51 -4.76 -12.73
C LEU A 31 -12.04 -4.95 -12.70
N ASP A 32 -12.75 -4.35 -11.74
CA ASP A 32 -14.22 -4.35 -11.73
C ASP A 32 -14.78 -3.75 -13.04
N HIS A 33 -14.22 -2.62 -13.49
CA HIS A 33 -14.69 -1.92 -14.69
C HIS A 33 -14.54 -2.74 -15.99
N VAL A 34 -13.51 -3.60 -16.08
CA VAL A 34 -13.26 -4.45 -17.25
C VAL A 34 -13.88 -5.86 -17.12
N GLY A 35 -14.67 -6.12 -16.07
CA GLY A 35 -15.37 -7.40 -15.86
C GLY A 35 -14.52 -8.48 -15.18
N GLU A 36 -13.41 -8.12 -14.55
CA GLU A 36 -12.48 -9.02 -13.86
C GLU A 36 -12.76 -9.05 -12.33
N GLU A 37 -14.01 -9.28 -11.96
CA GLU A 37 -14.53 -9.15 -10.58
C GLU A 37 -13.81 -10.06 -9.58
N GLU A 38 -13.51 -11.31 -9.96
CA GLU A 38 -12.79 -12.25 -9.08
C GLU A 38 -11.38 -11.77 -8.73
N LYS A 39 -10.67 -11.18 -9.70
CA LYS A 39 -9.33 -10.61 -9.50
C LYS A 39 -9.42 -9.35 -8.64
N ALA A 40 -10.41 -8.50 -8.91
CA ALA A 40 -10.64 -7.30 -8.12
C ALA A 40 -10.91 -7.63 -6.65
N GLU A 41 -11.72 -8.66 -6.40
CA GLU A 41 -12.04 -9.12 -5.05
C GLU A 41 -10.84 -9.77 -4.35
N ALA A 42 -10.04 -10.57 -5.08
CA ALA A 42 -8.79 -11.11 -4.54
C ALA A 42 -7.84 -10.00 -4.06
N VAL A 43 -7.68 -8.93 -4.85
CA VAL A 43 -6.86 -7.78 -4.48
C VAL A 43 -7.42 -7.04 -3.27
N ARG A 44 -8.73 -6.74 -3.25
CA ARG A 44 -9.38 -6.07 -2.10
C ARG A 44 -9.24 -6.88 -0.82
N ARG A 45 -9.46 -8.20 -0.90
CA ARG A 45 -9.32 -9.12 0.23
C ARG A 45 -7.88 -9.14 0.74
N ALA A 46 -6.90 -9.29 -0.14
CA ALA A 46 -5.49 -9.28 0.22
C ALA A 46 -5.08 -8.00 0.97
N VAL A 47 -5.47 -6.83 0.46
CA VAL A 47 -5.24 -5.54 1.15
C VAL A 47 -5.94 -5.52 2.51
N GLY A 48 -7.21 -5.94 2.55
CA GLY A 48 -8.01 -5.98 3.78
C GLY A 48 -7.38 -6.85 4.87
N GLU A 49 -6.86 -8.03 4.50
CA GLU A 49 -6.18 -8.94 5.42
C GLU A 49 -4.90 -8.35 6.00
N VAL A 50 -4.04 -7.74 5.17
CA VAL A 50 -2.79 -7.11 5.63
C VAL A 50 -3.08 -5.97 6.60
N VAL A 51 -4.05 -5.11 6.25
CA VAL A 51 -4.45 -3.98 7.09
C VAL A 51 -5.07 -4.46 8.41
N ALA A 52 -5.91 -5.50 8.37
CA ALA A 52 -6.54 -6.07 9.56
C ALA A 52 -5.55 -6.79 10.49
N GLU A 53 -4.54 -7.47 9.92
CA GLU A 53 -3.45 -8.09 10.69
C GLU A 53 -2.59 -7.02 11.38
N GLY A 54 -2.38 -5.86 10.75
CA GLY A 54 -1.75 -4.69 11.35
C GLY A 54 -0.24 -4.83 11.64
N ARG A 55 0.41 -5.90 11.15
CA ARG A 55 1.85 -6.12 11.30
C ARG A 55 2.69 -5.24 10.38
N VAL A 56 2.26 -5.08 9.13
CA VAL A 56 2.95 -4.26 8.12
C VAL A 56 2.19 -2.95 7.96
N ARG A 57 2.83 -1.82 8.31
CA ARG A 57 2.21 -0.49 8.33
C ARG A 57 3.20 0.57 7.88
N THR A 58 2.84 1.34 6.85
CA THR A 58 3.64 2.48 6.40
C THR A 58 3.52 3.67 7.37
N TYR A 59 4.36 4.68 7.18
CA TYR A 59 4.51 5.77 8.16
C TYR A 59 3.19 6.49 8.50
N ASP A 60 2.31 6.65 7.51
CA ASP A 60 1.00 7.29 7.62
C ASP A 60 0.04 6.46 8.49
N MET A 61 0.07 5.13 8.36
CA MET A 61 -0.71 4.21 9.18
C MET A 61 -0.24 4.20 10.64
N LEU A 62 1.05 4.48 10.88
CA LEU A 62 1.64 4.67 12.20
C LEU A 62 1.49 6.10 12.75
N ARG A 63 0.87 7.01 12.00
CA ARG A 63 0.74 8.44 12.34
C ARG A 63 2.09 9.14 12.56
N LEU A 64 3.13 8.68 11.86
CA LEU A 64 4.43 9.32 11.82
C LEU A 64 4.45 10.42 10.77
N ARG A 65 5.37 11.38 10.91
CA ARG A 65 5.67 12.34 9.85
C ARG A 65 6.59 11.66 8.82
N GLY A 66 6.20 11.64 7.55
CA GLY A 66 7.01 11.03 6.49
C GLY A 66 8.38 11.69 6.33
N GLY A 67 9.42 10.85 6.32
CA GLY A 67 10.85 11.20 6.23
C GLY A 67 11.70 9.92 6.24
N PRO A 68 13.01 9.99 5.98
CA PRO A 68 13.88 8.81 5.89
C PRO A 68 14.02 8.03 7.22
N ASP A 69 13.77 8.70 8.35
CA ASP A 69 13.89 8.12 9.69
C ASP A 69 12.69 7.26 10.12
N VAL A 70 11.61 7.21 9.33
CA VAL A 70 10.38 6.47 9.70
C VAL A 70 10.61 4.96 9.78
N ILE A 71 11.55 4.43 8.99
CA ILE A 71 11.87 3.00 8.97
C ILE A 71 12.52 2.58 10.29
N ALA A 72 13.47 3.39 10.78
CA ALA A 72 14.06 3.20 12.10
C ALA A 72 13.03 3.32 13.24
N LYS A 73 11.88 3.96 12.97
CA LYS A 73 10.73 4.08 13.89
C LYS A 73 9.69 2.96 13.70
N GLY A 74 10.00 1.96 12.89
CA GLY A 74 9.17 0.76 12.69
C GLY A 74 8.12 0.87 11.57
N ALA A 75 8.17 1.90 10.73
CA ALA A 75 7.35 1.96 9.52
C ALA A 75 7.88 0.98 8.47
N ALA A 76 6.97 0.28 7.81
CA ALA A 76 7.28 -0.51 6.64
C ALA A 76 7.58 0.38 5.43
N THR A 77 8.41 -0.11 4.51
CA THR A 77 8.64 0.48 3.20
C THR A 77 7.45 0.26 2.27
N THR A 78 7.42 0.99 1.15
CA THR A 78 6.46 0.75 0.06
C THR A 78 6.56 -0.68 -0.46
N GLU A 79 7.79 -1.20 -0.57
CA GLU A 79 8.06 -2.55 -1.07
C GLU A 79 7.60 -3.62 -0.08
N GLU A 80 7.85 -3.44 1.22
CA GLU A 80 7.40 -4.36 2.27
C GLU A 80 5.87 -4.43 2.33
N MET A 81 5.18 -3.29 2.24
CA MET A 81 3.71 -3.27 2.15
C MET A 81 3.21 -3.98 0.89
N THR A 82 3.87 -3.76 -0.25
CA THR A 82 3.50 -4.42 -1.51
C THR A 82 3.69 -5.93 -1.41
N GLN A 83 4.83 -6.38 -0.88
CA GLN A 83 5.15 -7.78 -0.69
C GLN A 83 4.15 -8.47 0.26
N ALA A 84 3.80 -7.82 1.37
CA ALA A 84 2.79 -8.34 2.30
C ALA A 84 1.43 -8.54 1.62
N ILE A 85 1.04 -7.65 0.71
CA ILE A 85 -0.21 -7.79 -0.06
C ILE A 85 -0.10 -8.94 -1.06
N LEU A 86 1.04 -9.06 -1.77
CA LEU A 86 1.27 -10.15 -2.73
C LEU A 86 1.21 -11.53 -2.06
N GLU A 87 1.71 -11.66 -0.83
CA GLU A 87 1.66 -12.91 -0.06
C GLU A 87 0.25 -13.34 0.36
N ARG A 88 -0.74 -12.44 0.25
CA ARG A 88 -2.17 -12.74 0.50
C ARG A 88 -2.97 -13.02 -0.77
N LEU A 89 -2.36 -12.86 -1.95
CA LEU A 89 -3.01 -13.23 -3.20
C LEU A 89 -3.04 -14.77 -3.36
N PRO A 90 -4.12 -15.31 -3.98
CA PRO A 90 -4.25 -16.74 -4.23
C PRO A 90 -3.27 -17.26 -5.29
#